data_AF-A0AAD7QSV0-F1
#
_entry.id   AF-A0AAD7QSV0-F1
#
_cell.length_a   1.000
_cell.length_b   1.000
_cell.length_c   1.000
_cell.angle_alpha   90.00
_cell.angle_beta   90.00
_cell.angle_gamma   90.00
#
_symmetry.space_group_name_H-M   'P 1'
#
loop_
_entity.id
_entity.type
_entity.pdbx_description
1 polymer ?
#
loop_
_entity_poly.entity_id
_entity_poly.type
_entity_poly.pdbx_seq_one_letter_code
_entity_poly.pdbx_strand_id
1 'polypeptide(L)'
;MEDADNREFKDSDGFLQPTYGDLDDQRQQANYGHFDYRKQQMEDNLRVLSETDRRHKSRVRIARAGLRIFNFMCSTVVLGLTATTLAVFNATRDLTAGPFHAWPADAYSWPTTVTLVVAAVSVALNLVILVLLAAVSWRSSSRLDTVATVFSVISFVAGIILWSVVTGSLKLSGLKDEFAGTDIWTWSCREGPRRDAFEGEIDFQRVCLQSDWTFICAILQISAELLSGGVMLFGLYRRVTKKKLSTEEQNYRDYMRANTHIVKDN
;
A
#
# COMPACT_ATOMS: atom_id res chain seq x y z
N MET A 1 -62.18 91.66 10.28
CA MET A 1 -61.18 92.06 11.27
C MET A 1 -60.86 90.79 12.01
N GLU A 2 -59.96 90.00 11.40
CA GLU A 2 -58.53 89.96 11.77
C GLU A 2 -58.40 89.12 13.04
N ASP A 3 -57.60 88.07 13.12
CA ASP A 3 -56.58 87.49 12.25
C ASP A 3 -56.10 86.20 12.95
N ALA A 4 -55.12 85.51 12.34
CA ALA A 4 -54.25 84.49 12.95
C ALA A 4 -54.70 83.01 12.84
N ASP A 5 -54.53 82.50 11.61
CA ASP A 5 -54.11 81.14 11.26
C ASP A 5 -52.92 80.68 12.14
N ASN A 6 -53.20 79.78 13.10
CA ASN A 6 -52.17 79.13 13.90
C ASN A 6 -52.05 77.67 13.43
N ARG A 7 -51.32 77.48 12.33
CA ARG A 7 -50.98 76.15 11.81
C ARG A 7 -49.92 75.49 12.68
N GLU A 8 -50.39 74.46 13.36
CA GLU A 8 -49.66 73.50 14.18
C GLU A 8 -48.48 72.89 13.38
N PHE A 9 -47.26 73.32 13.70
CA PHE A 9 -46.02 72.77 13.14
C PHE A 9 -45.72 71.46 13.85
N LYS A 10 -46.11 70.35 13.22
CA LYS A 10 -45.89 68.99 13.69
C LYS A 10 -44.69 68.41 12.95
N ASP A 11 -43.47 68.80 13.33
CA ASP A 11 -42.27 68.14 12.82
C ASP A 11 -41.90 66.96 13.72
N SER A 12 -41.94 65.80 13.08
CA SER A 12 -41.88 64.48 13.66
C SER A 12 -40.48 63.92 13.51
N ASP A 13 -39.50 64.52 14.17
CA ASP A 13 -38.14 63.98 14.19
C ASP A 13 -37.84 63.43 15.58
N GLY A 14 -38.62 62.41 15.95
CA GLY A 14 -38.29 61.51 17.04
C GLY A 14 -37.08 60.66 16.67
N PHE A 15 -35.90 61.27 16.64
CA PHE A 15 -34.63 60.54 16.66
C PHE A 15 -34.49 59.95 18.06
N LEU A 16 -35.17 58.81 18.29
CA LEU A 16 -34.99 57.99 19.47
C LEU A 16 -33.49 57.65 19.54
N GLN A 17 -32.77 58.30 20.45
CA GLN A 17 -31.42 57.89 20.77
C GLN A 17 -31.50 56.46 21.30
N PRO A 18 -30.71 55.52 20.74
CA PRO A 18 -30.71 54.15 21.25
C PRO A 18 -30.31 54.20 22.72
N THR A 19 -31.20 53.69 23.57
CA THR A 19 -30.93 53.57 25.00
C THR A 19 -29.72 52.65 25.22
N TYR A 20 -28.93 52.89 26.27
CA TYR A 20 -27.66 52.19 26.52
C TYR A 20 -27.72 50.66 26.39
N GLY A 21 -28.86 50.02 26.72
CA GLY A 21 -29.05 48.57 26.55
C GLY A 21 -29.21 48.07 25.10
N ASP A 22 -29.62 48.94 24.17
CA ASP A 22 -29.81 48.60 22.74
C ASP A 22 -28.46 48.55 21.99
N LEU A 23 -27.48 49.35 22.45
CA LEU A 23 -26.11 49.34 21.92
C LEU A 23 -25.35 48.07 22.31
N ASP A 24 -25.53 47.57 23.54
CA ASP A 24 -24.91 46.33 24.00
C ASP A 24 -25.47 45.12 23.24
N ASP A 25 -26.79 45.10 22.98
CA ASP A 25 -27.44 44.03 22.23
C ASP A 25 -26.99 43.99 20.76
N GLN A 26 -26.87 45.16 20.09
CA GLN A 26 -26.29 45.24 18.75
C GLN A 26 -24.82 44.78 18.70
N ARG A 27 -24.03 45.10 19.72
CA ARG A 27 -22.62 44.70 19.81
C ARG A 27 -22.49 43.19 20.02
N GLN A 28 -23.41 42.60 20.78
CA GLN A 28 -23.48 41.17 21.04
C GLN A 28 -23.90 40.39 19.77
N GLN A 29 -24.90 40.88 19.04
CA GLN A 29 -25.29 40.33 17.73
C GLN A 29 -24.16 40.41 16.69
N ALA A 30 -23.43 41.53 16.64
CA ALA A 30 -22.29 41.67 15.73
C ALA A 30 -21.14 40.69 16.06
N ASN A 31 -20.84 40.50 17.35
CA ASN A 31 -19.84 39.51 17.80
C ASN A 31 -20.26 38.07 17.45
N TYR A 32 -21.54 37.75 17.61
CA TYR A 32 -22.09 36.43 17.27
C TYR A 32 -21.98 36.13 15.77
N GLY A 33 -22.37 37.09 14.91
CA GLY A 33 -22.25 36.93 13.45
C GLY A 33 -20.79 36.76 12.99
N HIS A 34 -19.84 37.45 13.63
CA HIS A 34 -18.42 37.27 13.35
C HIS A 34 -17.90 35.87 13.76
N PHE A 35 -18.35 35.35 14.90
CA PHE A 35 -17.99 34.02 15.39
C PHE A 35 -18.47 32.92 14.43
N ASP A 36 -19.75 32.96 14.04
CA ASP A 36 -20.33 31.97 13.13
C ASP A 36 -19.66 31.98 11.76
N TYR A 37 -19.36 33.16 11.22
CA TYR A 37 -18.62 33.27 9.96
C TYR A 37 -17.24 32.61 10.02
N ARG A 38 -16.45 32.87 11.07
CA ARG A 38 -15.12 32.26 11.24
C ARG A 38 -15.19 30.76 11.47
N LYS A 39 -16.17 30.29 12.25
CA LYS A 39 -16.41 28.87 12.46
C LYS A 39 -16.69 28.16 11.14
N GLN A 40 -17.58 28.72 10.32
CA GLN A 40 -17.93 28.16 9.01
C GLN A 40 -16.70 28.12 8.08
N GLN A 41 -15.88 29.18 8.07
CA GLN A 41 -14.65 29.23 7.29
C GLN A 41 -13.65 28.12 7.69
N MET A 42 -13.47 27.88 9.00
CA MET A 42 -12.61 26.80 9.50
C MET A 42 -13.16 25.42 9.15
N GLU A 43 -14.47 25.20 9.29
CA GLU A 43 -15.12 23.95 8.91
C GLU A 43 -14.96 23.66 7.42
N ASP A 44 -15.12 24.67 6.56
CA ASP A 44 -14.94 24.51 5.12
C ASP A 44 -13.46 24.22 4.75
N ASN A 45 -12.50 24.89 5.40
CA ASN A 45 -11.09 24.56 5.24
C ASN A 45 -10.78 23.11 5.65
N LEU A 46 -11.32 22.65 6.79
CA LEU A 46 -11.17 21.27 7.26
C LEU A 46 -11.80 20.27 6.28
N ARG A 47 -13.00 20.57 5.75
CA ARG A 47 -13.68 19.74 4.74
C ARG A 47 -12.82 19.60 3.48
N VAL A 48 -12.36 20.70 2.89
CA VAL A 48 -11.53 20.70 1.67
C VAL A 48 -10.21 19.93 1.88
N LEU A 49 -9.56 20.12 3.02
CA LEU A 49 -8.34 19.39 3.38
C LEU A 49 -8.61 17.88 3.54
N SER A 50 -9.69 17.51 4.23
CA SER A 50 -10.07 16.12 4.48
C SER A 50 -10.43 15.36 3.20
N GLU A 51 -11.13 16.00 2.26
CA GLU A 51 -11.47 15.41 0.96
C GLU A 51 -10.22 15.16 0.12
N THR A 52 -9.32 16.15 0.10
CA THR A 52 -8.05 16.04 -0.62
C THR A 52 -7.21 14.91 -0.06
N ASP A 53 -7.13 14.77 1.27
CA ASP A 53 -6.43 13.66 1.92
C ASP A 53 -7.09 12.31 1.61
N ARG A 54 -8.42 12.22 1.66
CA ARG A 54 -9.17 11.00 1.33
C ARG A 54 -8.88 10.50 -0.08
N ARG A 55 -8.84 11.39 -1.07
CA ARG A 55 -8.51 11.04 -2.47
C ARG A 55 -7.11 10.48 -2.59
N HIS A 56 -6.13 11.11 -1.94
CA HIS A 56 -4.74 10.62 -1.97
C HIS A 56 -4.60 9.29 -1.25
N LYS A 57 -5.21 9.14 -0.07
CA LYS A 57 -5.20 7.90 0.71
C LYS A 57 -5.83 6.74 -0.06
N SER A 58 -6.93 6.99 -0.78
CA SER A 58 -7.56 5.98 -1.63
C SER A 58 -6.65 5.54 -2.78
N ARG A 59 -6.04 6.49 -3.51
CA ARG A 59 -5.10 6.16 -4.61
C ARG A 59 -3.91 5.34 -4.13
N VAL A 60 -3.33 5.69 -2.97
CA VAL A 60 -2.23 4.94 -2.35
C VAL A 60 -2.69 3.53 -1.94
N ARG A 61 -3.90 3.38 -1.38
CA ARG A 61 -4.47 2.08 -1.03
C ARG A 61 -4.69 1.20 -2.26
N ILE A 62 -5.25 1.76 -3.34
CA ILE A 62 -5.49 1.03 -4.60
C ILE A 62 -4.16 0.61 -5.24
N ALA A 63 -3.19 1.52 -5.34
CA ALA A 63 -1.86 1.19 -5.86
C ALA A 63 -1.20 0.08 -5.05
N ARG A 64 -1.23 0.17 -3.71
CA ARG A 64 -0.69 -0.87 -2.82
C ARG A 64 -1.38 -2.20 -3.03
N ALA A 65 -2.71 -2.23 -3.12
CA ALA A 65 -3.47 -3.45 -3.36
C ALA A 65 -3.13 -4.09 -4.72
N GLY A 66 -3.05 -3.27 -5.78
CA GLY A 66 -2.65 -3.73 -7.12
C GLY A 66 -1.25 -4.36 -7.13
N LEU A 67 -0.27 -3.72 -6.47
CA LEU A 67 1.07 -4.28 -6.33
C LEU A 67 1.08 -5.61 -5.56
N ARG A 68 0.19 -5.79 -4.57
CA ARG A 68 0.09 -7.03 -3.81
C ARG A 68 -0.53 -8.16 -4.62
N ILE A 69 -1.55 -7.85 -5.44
CA ILE A 69 -2.13 -8.82 -6.38
C ILE A 69 -1.07 -9.26 -7.39
N PHE A 70 -0.30 -8.33 -7.94
CA PHE A 70 0.79 -8.66 -8.86
C PHE A 70 1.83 -9.59 -8.21
N ASN A 71 2.30 -9.26 -7.00
CA ASN A 71 3.22 -10.10 -6.22
C ASN A 71 2.65 -11.49 -5.92
N PHE A 72 1.37 -11.58 -5.58
CA PHE A 72 0.68 -12.84 -5.32
C PHE A 72 0.63 -13.72 -6.58
N MET A 73 0.25 -13.15 -7.72
CA MET A 73 0.18 -13.87 -8.99
C MET A 73 1.56 -14.38 -9.41
N CYS A 74 2.57 -13.51 -9.35
CA CYS A 74 3.95 -13.87 -9.68
C CYS A 74 4.47 -14.99 -8.76
N SER A 75 4.27 -14.89 -7.45
CA SER A 75 4.66 -15.94 -6.50
C SER A 75 3.92 -17.27 -6.73
N THR A 76 2.64 -17.22 -7.11
CA THR A 76 1.85 -18.42 -7.42
C THR A 76 2.36 -19.11 -8.68
N VAL A 77 2.71 -18.33 -9.71
CA VAL A 77 3.35 -18.86 -10.92
C VAL A 77 4.68 -19.51 -10.57
N VAL A 78 5.56 -18.83 -9.83
CA VAL A 78 6.85 -19.40 -9.40
C VAL A 78 6.67 -20.68 -8.59
N LEU A 79 5.70 -20.70 -7.67
CA LEU A 79 5.39 -21.89 -6.88
C LEU A 79 5.01 -23.07 -7.78
N GLY A 80 4.10 -22.85 -8.75
CA GLY A 80 3.71 -23.88 -9.70
C GLY A 80 4.87 -24.34 -10.57
N LEU A 81 5.66 -23.38 -11.09
CA LEU A 81 6.80 -23.66 -11.95
C LEU A 81 7.88 -24.49 -11.25
N THR A 82 8.24 -24.09 -10.03
CA THR A 82 9.26 -24.80 -9.25
C THR A 82 8.77 -26.14 -8.72
N ALA A 83 7.49 -26.25 -8.35
CA ALA A 83 6.90 -27.52 -7.95
C ALA A 83 6.94 -28.56 -9.07
N THR A 84 6.59 -28.18 -10.30
CA THR A 84 6.67 -29.10 -11.44
C THR A 84 8.10 -29.47 -11.78
N THR A 85 9.06 -28.53 -11.75
CA THR A 85 10.48 -28.84 -11.94
C THR A 85 10.97 -29.86 -10.93
N LEU A 86 10.64 -29.67 -9.64
CA LEU A 86 11.06 -30.57 -8.58
C LEU A 86 10.36 -31.93 -8.66
N ALA A 87 9.09 -31.96 -9.09
CA ALA A 87 8.35 -33.20 -9.31
C ALA A 87 8.95 -34.02 -10.46
N VAL A 88 9.30 -33.36 -11.57
CA VAL A 88 10.00 -34.00 -12.70
C VAL A 88 11.34 -34.54 -12.23
N PHE A 89 12.15 -33.73 -11.55
CA PHE A 89 13.44 -34.16 -10.99
C PHE A 89 13.29 -35.40 -10.09
N ASN A 90 12.36 -35.37 -9.14
CA ASN A 90 12.19 -36.48 -8.20
C ASN A 90 11.66 -37.77 -8.87
N ALA A 91 10.85 -37.64 -9.92
CA ALA A 91 10.35 -38.78 -10.70
C ALA A 91 11.41 -39.39 -11.63
N THR A 92 12.41 -38.60 -12.04
CA THR A 92 13.35 -38.96 -13.11
C THR A 92 14.80 -39.09 -12.66
N ARG A 93 15.08 -38.84 -11.36
CA ARG A 93 16.43 -38.89 -10.77
C ARG A 93 17.14 -40.23 -10.96
N ASP A 94 16.38 -41.33 -10.99
CA ASP A 94 16.89 -42.69 -11.06
C ASP A 94 16.91 -43.24 -12.51
N LEU A 95 16.58 -42.43 -13.51
CA LEU A 95 16.55 -42.85 -14.92
C LEU A 95 17.94 -42.90 -15.55
N THR A 96 18.21 -44.00 -16.25
CA THR A 96 19.45 -44.26 -16.98
C THR A 96 19.15 -44.74 -18.39
N ALA A 97 19.79 -44.15 -19.39
CA ALA A 97 19.67 -44.53 -20.80
C ALA A 97 21.07 -44.84 -21.35
N GLY A 98 21.41 -46.13 -21.41
CA GLY A 98 22.73 -46.59 -21.81
C GLY A 98 23.83 -46.07 -20.87
N PRO A 99 24.86 -45.36 -21.38
CA PRO A 99 25.93 -44.81 -20.54
C PRO A 99 25.53 -43.49 -19.84
N PHE A 100 24.37 -42.92 -20.16
CA PHE A 100 23.95 -41.61 -19.66
C PHE A 100 22.99 -41.75 -18.48
N HIS A 101 23.21 -40.91 -17.46
CA HIS A 101 22.26 -40.70 -16.37
C HIS A 101 21.44 -39.42 -16.67
N ALA A 102 20.16 -39.42 -16.33
CA ALA A 102 19.29 -38.26 -16.55
C ALA A 102 19.80 -37.03 -15.79
N TRP A 103 20.27 -37.25 -14.56
CA TRP A 103 20.76 -36.25 -13.62
C TRP A 103 22.16 -36.62 -13.11
N PRO A 104 22.96 -35.65 -12.63
CA PRO A 104 24.26 -35.94 -12.04
C PRO A 104 24.08 -36.68 -10.71
N ALA A 105 25.05 -37.54 -10.35
CA ALA A 105 25.00 -38.34 -9.12
C ALA A 105 24.83 -37.48 -7.86
N ASP A 106 25.50 -36.32 -7.83
CA ASP A 106 25.39 -35.32 -6.77
C ASP A 106 24.62 -34.08 -7.27
N ALA A 107 23.37 -34.28 -7.68
CA ALA A 107 22.51 -33.19 -8.13
C ALA A 107 22.14 -32.24 -6.97
N TYR A 108 22.56 -30.98 -7.07
CA TYR A 108 22.23 -29.96 -6.08
C TYR A 108 20.81 -29.44 -6.29
N SER A 109 19.86 -30.00 -5.54
CA SER A 109 18.44 -29.59 -5.54
C SER A 109 18.12 -28.43 -4.57
N TRP A 110 19.11 -28.01 -3.78
CA TRP A 110 18.93 -26.97 -2.76
C TRP A 110 18.39 -25.63 -3.31
N PRO A 111 18.84 -25.10 -4.49
CA PRO A 111 18.36 -23.80 -4.96
C PRO A 111 16.88 -23.86 -5.33
N THR A 112 16.46 -24.94 -5.98
CA THR A 112 15.07 -25.20 -6.35
C THR A 112 14.20 -25.41 -5.11
N THR A 113 14.70 -26.13 -4.11
CA THR A 113 13.98 -26.37 -2.85
C THR A 113 13.78 -25.08 -2.05
N VAL A 114 14.81 -24.25 -1.93
CA VAL A 114 14.71 -22.94 -1.27
C VAL A 114 13.72 -22.04 -2.01
N THR A 115 13.77 -22.02 -3.35
CA THR A 115 12.84 -21.24 -4.17
C THR A 115 11.39 -21.68 -3.94
N LEU A 116 11.13 -22.99 -3.88
CA LEU A 116 9.81 -23.54 -3.60
C LEU A 116 9.27 -23.09 -2.23
N VAL A 117 10.09 -23.18 -1.18
CA VAL A 117 9.71 -22.76 0.18
C VAL A 117 9.44 -21.26 0.24
N VAL A 118 10.31 -20.45 -0.36
CA VAL A 118 10.15 -18.99 -0.41
C VAL A 118 8.89 -18.60 -1.17
N ALA A 119 8.60 -19.26 -2.30
CA ALA A 119 7.39 -19.03 -3.07
C ALA A 119 6.14 -19.39 -2.26
N ALA A 120 6.14 -20.54 -1.57
CA ALA A 120 5.01 -20.97 -0.75
C ALA A 120 4.73 -20.00 0.41
N VAL A 121 5.77 -19.56 1.13
CA VAL A 121 5.65 -18.55 2.19
C VAL A 121 5.16 -17.22 1.62
N SER A 122 5.67 -16.80 0.46
CA SER A 122 5.26 -15.56 -0.19
C SER A 122 3.80 -15.59 -0.62
N VAL A 123 3.32 -16.70 -1.18
CA VAL A 123 1.90 -16.89 -1.52
C VAL A 123 1.04 -16.80 -0.27
N ALA A 124 1.40 -17.50 0.81
CA ALA A 124 0.66 -17.46 2.07
C ALA A 124 0.60 -16.04 2.68
N LEU A 125 1.74 -15.35 2.75
CA LEU A 125 1.81 -13.98 3.27
C LEU A 125 0.98 -13.00 2.44
N ASN A 126 1.09 -13.06 1.11
CA ASN A 126 0.32 -12.18 0.23
C ASN A 126 -1.19 -12.49 0.30
N LEU A 127 -1.57 -13.76 0.42
CA LEU A 127 -2.97 -14.16 0.63
C LEU A 127 -3.53 -13.58 1.93
N VAL A 128 -2.80 -13.70 3.05
CA VAL A 128 -3.20 -13.12 4.33
C VAL A 128 -3.37 -11.60 4.22
N ILE A 129 -2.45 -10.90 3.53
CA ILE A 129 -2.57 -9.45 3.33
C ILE A 129 -3.81 -9.11 2.51
N LEU A 130 -4.09 -9.83 1.43
CA LEU A 130 -5.27 -9.59 0.60
C LEU A 130 -6.56 -9.83 1.39
N VAL A 131 -6.62 -10.87 2.23
CA VAL A 131 -7.75 -11.13 3.12
C VAL A 131 -7.91 -10.01 4.16
N LEU A 132 -6.82 -9.55 4.77
CA LEU A 132 -6.86 -8.41 5.71
C LEU A 132 -7.35 -7.14 5.03
N LEU A 133 -6.90 -6.86 3.80
CA LEU A 133 -7.36 -5.70 3.02
C LEU A 133 -8.84 -5.81 2.65
N ALA A 134 -9.32 -6.99 2.25
CA ALA A 134 -10.72 -7.23 1.98
C ALA A 134 -11.57 -7.07 3.26
N ALA A 135 -11.09 -7.58 4.40
CA ALA A 135 -11.76 -7.46 5.69
C ALA A 135 -11.84 -6.00 6.16
N VAL A 136 -10.81 -5.18 5.95
CA VAL A 136 -10.83 -3.73 6.22
C VAL A 136 -11.88 -3.02 5.34
N SER A 137 -12.07 -3.48 4.10
CA SER A 137 -13.07 -2.91 3.19
C SER A 137 -14.50 -3.19 3.67
N TRP A 138 -14.77 -4.42 4.14
CA TRP A 138 -16.09 -4.81 4.63
C TRP A 138 -16.40 -4.34 6.04
N ARG A 139 -15.41 -4.29 6.93
CA ARG A 139 -15.53 -3.77 8.30
C ARG A 139 -14.62 -2.58 8.47
N SER A 140 -15.21 -1.39 8.54
CA SER A 140 -14.52 -0.13 8.85
C SER A 140 -14.09 -0.08 10.33
N SER A 141 -13.13 -0.94 10.70
CA SER A 141 -12.52 -0.96 12.02
C SER A 141 -11.11 -0.38 11.96
N SER A 142 -10.85 0.62 12.82
CA SER A 142 -9.54 1.26 12.95
C SER A 142 -8.43 0.27 13.37
N ARG A 143 -8.77 -0.80 14.10
CA ARG A 143 -7.81 -1.83 14.53
C ARG A 143 -7.27 -2.64 13.36
N LEU A 144 -8.14 -2.97 12.40
CA LEU A 144 -7.75 -3.77 11.23
C LEU A 144 -6.82 -2.98 10.28
N ASP A 145 -7.01 -1.67 10.12
CA ASP A 145 -6.15 -0.81 9.28
C ASP A 145 -4.71 -0.76 9.84
N THR A 146 -4.57 -0.67 11.17
CA THR A 146 -3.26 -0.69 11.84
C THR A 146 -2.57 -2.05 11.70
N VAL A 147 -3.27 -3.14 11.98
CA VAL A 147 -2.71 -4.51 11.86
C VAL A 147 -2.29 -4.80 10.42
N ALA A 148 -3.14 -4.49 9.43
CA ALA A 148 -2.82 -4.68 8.02
C ALA A 148 -1.60 -3.86 7.59
N THR A 149 -1.45 -2.64 8.12
CA THR A 149 -0.30 -1.77 7.81
C THR A 149 0.99 -2.32 8.40
N VAL A 150 1.01 -2.69 9.69
CA VAL A 150 2.20 -3.24 10.38
C VAL A 150 2.61 -4.55 9.73
N PHE A 151 1.66 -5.47 9.53
CA PHE A 151 1.92 -6.75 8.89
C PHE A 151 2.51 -6.58 7.48
N SER A 152 2.01 -5.60 6.73
CA SER A 152 2.52 -5.34 5.39
C SER A 152 3.91 -4.69 5.34
N VAL A 153 4.35 -4.01 6.41
CA VAL A 153 5.75 -3.55 6.52
C VAL A 153 6.67 -4.74 6.77
N ILE A 154 6.29 -5.60 7.71
CA ILE A 154 7.07 -6.80 8.05
C ILE A 154 7.20 -7.70 6.82
N SER A 155 6.10 -7.95 6.11
CA SER A 155 6.12 -8.78 4.90
C SER A 155 6.94 -8.18 3.75
N PHE A 156 7.03 -6.85 3.66
CA PHE A 156 7.90 -6.18 2.69
C PHE A 156 9.38 -6.42 2.99
N VAL A 157 9.79 -6.28 4.26
CA VAL A 157 11.19 -6.54 4.62
C VAL A 157 11.54 -8.01 4.45
N ALA A 158 10.66 -8.91 4.89
CA ALA A 158 10.84 -10.35 4.72
C ALA A 158 10.92 -10.76 3.24
N GLY A 159 10.05 -10.20 2.39
CA GLY A 159 10.04 -10.49 0.96
C GLY A 159 11.36 -10.11 0.27
N ILE A 160 11.88 -8.89 0.51
CA ILE A 160 13.15 -8.45 -0.09
C ILE A 160 14.26 -9.42 0.28
N ILE A 161 14.36 -9.79 1.55
CA ILE A 161 15.40 -10.70 2.04
C ILE A 161 15.25 -12.07 1.37
N LEU A 162 14.06 -12.66 1.40
CA LEU A 162 13.82 -14.01 0.86
C LEU A 162 14.06 -14.08 -0.66
N TRP A 163 13.55 -13.12 -1.42
CA TRP A 163 13.74 -13.10 -2.87
C TRP A 163 15.16 -12.71 -3.29
N SER A 164 15.88 -11.93 -2.47
CA SER A 164 17.32 -11.70 -2.66
C SER A 164 18.12 -12.99 -2.46
N VAL A 165 17.79 -13.78 -1.43
CA VAL A 165 18.40 -15.10 -1.20
C VAL A 165 18.12 -16.06 -2.36
N VAL A 166 16.88 -16.09 -2.87
CA VAL A 166 16.52 -16.88 -4.06
C VAL A 166 17.34 -16.45 -5.27
N THR A 167 17.31 -15.18 -5.63
CA THR A 167 18.04 -14.65 -6.81
C THR A 167 19.54 -14.90 -6.69
N GLY A 168 20.09 -14.69 -5.48
CA GLY A 168 21.47 -15.01 -5.15
C GLY A 168 21.76 -16.50 -5.32
N SER A 169 20.96 -17.39 -4.74
CA SER A 169 21.15 -18.85 -4.83
C SER A 169 21.12 -19.37 -6.26
N LEU A 170 20.17 -18.88 -7.06
CA LEU A 170 20.01 -19.28 -8.45
C LEU A 170 21.21 -18.84 -9.32
N LYS A 171 21.80 -17.67 -9.06
CA LYS A 171 23.00 -17.20 -9.80
C LYS A 171 24.31 -17.77 -9.25
N LEU A 172 24.45 -17.86 -7.94
CA LEU A 172 25.69 -18.33 -7.28
C LEU A 172 25.97 -19.79 -7.59
N SER A 173 24.92 -20.61 -7.79
CA SER A 173 25.03 -22.03 -8.15
C SER A 173 25.71 -22.24 -9.51
N GLY A 174 25.52 -21.32 -10.47
CA GLY A 174 26.17 -21.40 -11.78
C GLY A 174 27.59 -20.84 -11.85
N LEU A 175 28.07 -20.15 -10.81
CA LEU A 175 29.34 -19.41 -10.81
C LEU A 175 30.47 -20.09 -10.03
N LYS A 176 30.16 -21.02 -9.12
CA LYS A 176 31.17 -21.69 -8.30
C LYS A 176 31.67 -22.95 -9.00
N ASP A 177 32.99 -23.09 -9.11
CA ASP A 177 33.65 -24.25 -9.72
C ASP A 177 33.28 -25.59 -9.05
N GLU A 178 32.99 -25.60 -7.73
CA GLU A 178 32.52 -26.79 -7.00
C GLU A 178 31.08 -27.22 -7.35
N PHE A 179 30.26 -26.29 -7.85
CA PHE A 179 28.84 -26.51 -8.17
C PHE A 179 28.57 -26.43 -9.68
N ALA A 180 29.63 -26.35 -10.50
CA ALA A 180 29.64 -25.92 -11.89
C ALA A 180 28.70 -26.72 -12.81
N GLY A 181 27.43 -26.33 -12.74
CA GLY A 181 26.30 -26.82 -13.52
C GLY A 181 25.83 -28.21 -13.18
N THR A 182 25.94 -28.65 -11.93
CA THR A 182 25.24 -29.85 -11.41
C THR A 182 23.92 -29.51 -10.72
N ASP A 183 23.51 -28.24 -10.70
CA ASP A 183 22.18 -27.82 -10.27
C ASP A 183 21.13 -28.13 -11.34
N ILE A 184 19.88 -28.30 -10.90
CA ILE A 184 18.76 -28.69 -11.77
C ILE A 184 18.57 -27.71 -12.93
N TRP A 185 18.75 -26.40 -12.69
CA TRP A 185 18.55 -25.37 -13.71
C TRP A 185 19.65 -25.43 -14.78
N THR A 186 20.92 -25.28 -14.39
CA THR A 186 22.03 -25.28 -15.35
C THR A 186 22.14 -26.64 -16.06
N TRP A 187 21.88 -27.76 -15.36
CA TRP A 187 21.90 -29.10 -15.97
C TRP A 187 20.82 -29.26 -17.04
N SER A 188 19.61 -28.75 -16.79
CA SER A 188 18.50 -28.82 -17.74
C SER A 188 18.75 -27.98 -18.99
N CYS A 189 19.46 -26.86 -18.86
CA CYS A 189 19.79 -25.97 -19.98
C CYS A 189 21.02 -26.40 -20.79
N ARG A 190 21.80 -27.37 -20.34
CA ARG A 190 22.98 -27.86 -21.08
C ARG A 190 22.59 -28.77 -22.24
N GLU A 191 23.05 -28.42 -23.43
CA GLU A 191 22.92 -29.22 -24.65
C GLU A 191 23.97 -30.35 -24.71
N GLY A 192 23.62 -31.46 -25.37
CA GLY A 192 24.52 -32.60 -25.56
C GLY A 192 23.77 -33.91 -25.83
N PRO A 193 24.50 -34.99 -26.16
CA PRO A 193 23.91 -36.29 -26.54
C PRO A 193 23.06 -36.95 -25.44
N ARG A 194 23.25 -36.55 -24.18
CA ARG A 194 22.39 -36.92 -23.05
C ARG A 194 20.95 -36.46 -23.28
N ARG A 195 20.75 -35.23 -23.78
CA ARG A 195 19.41 -34.66 -23.95
C ARG A 195 18.62 -35.48 -24.97
N ASP A 196 19.26 -35.87 -26.08
CA ASP A 196 18.66 -36.68 -27.14
C ASP A 196 18.33 -38.10 -26.63
N ALA A 197 19.19 -38.67 -25.77
CA ALA A 197 18.96 -39.99 -25.17
C ALA A 197 17.72 -40.06 -24.25
N PHE A 198 17.24 -38.91 -23.76
CA PHE A 198 16.11 -38.82 -22.83
C PHE A 198 14.93 -37.99 -23.38
N GLU A 199 14.95 -37.58 -24.66
CA GLU A 199 13.93 -36.69 -25.24
C GLU A 199 12.50 -37.25 -25.12
N GLY A 200 12.34 -38.59 -25.14
CA GLY A 200 11.05 -39.26 -24.97
C GLY A 200 10.53 -39.35 -23.52
N GLU A 201 11.39 -39.14 -22.52
CA GLU A 201 11.03 -39.26 -21.10
C GLU A 201 11.08 -37.91 -20.36
N ILE A 202 11.97 -37.01 -20.77
CA ILE A 202 12.21 -35.73 -20.09
C ILE A 202 12.39 -34.63 -21.14
N ASP A 203 11.46 -33.68 -21.16
CA ASP A 203 11.60 -32.45 -21.95
C ASP A 203 12.47 -31.43 -21.19
N PHE A 204 13.79 -31.58 -21.30
CA PHE A 204 14.76 -30.69 -20.65
C PHE A 204 14.62 -29.22 -21.10
N GLN A 205 14.13 -28.98 -22.31
CA GLN A 205 13.90 -27.62 -22.80
C GLN A 205 12.78 -26.92 -22.03
N ARG A 206 11.68 -27.63 -21.75
CA ARG A 206 10.61 -27.09 -20.90
C ARG A 206 11.09 -26.79 -19.48
N VAL A 207 11.88 -27.69 -18.89
CA VAL A 207 12.41 -27.50 -17.52
C VAL A 207 13.38 -26.31 -17.45
N CYS A 208 14.20 -26.13 -18.48
CA CYS A 208 15.09 -24.98 -18.62
C CYS A 208 14.28 -23.67 -18.70
N LEU A 209 13.31 -23.59 -19.61
CA LEU A 209 12.43 -22.42 -19.76
C LEU A 209 11.68 -22.10 -18.47
N GLN A 210 11.18 -23.12 -17.78
CA GLN A 210 10.49 -22.98 -16.51
C GLN A 210 11.35 -22.33 -15.42
N SER A 211 12.64 -22.69 -15.37
CA SER A 211 13.61 -22.13 -14.44
C SER A 211 14.01 -20.70 -14.85
N ASP A 212 14.13 -20.41 -16.14
CA ASP A 212 14.38 -19.06 -16.66
C ASP A 212 13.24 -18.09 -16.31
N TRP A 213 11.99 -18.50 -16.52
CA TRP A 213 10.81 -17.71 -16.12
C TRP A 213 10.75 -17.50 -14.61
N THR A 214 11.12 -18.53 -13.83
CA THR A 214 11.21 -18.41 -12.37
C THR A 214 12.21 -17.33 -11.94
N PHE A 215 13.38 -17.27 -12.58
CA PHE A 215 14.39 -16.26 -12.31
C PHE A 215 13.91 -14.84 -12.66
N ILE A 216 13.27 -14.67 -13.82
CA ILE A 216 12.68 -13.38 -14.23
C ILE A 216 11.61 -12.95 -13.22
N CYS A 217 10.73 -13.85 -12.81
CA CYS A 217 9.71 -13.60 -11.81
C CYS A 217 10.31 -13.20 -10.45
N ALA A 218 11.42 -13.82 -10.02
CA ALA A 218 12.11 -13.44 -8.78
C ALA A 218 12.63 -11.98 -8.81
N ILE A 219 13.21 -11.54 -9.93
CA ILE A 219 13.64 -10.14 -10.11
C ILE A 219 12.44 -9.18 -10.10
N LEU A 220 11.36 -9.55 -10.80
CA LEU A 220 10.13 -8.77 -10.82
C LEU A 220 9.53 -8.63 -9.42
N GLN A 221 9.65 -9.65 -8.58
CA GLN A 221 9.20 -9.59 -7.20
C GLN A 221 9.97 -8.54 -6.39
N ILE A 222 11.31 -8.54 -6.47
CA ILE A 222 12.15 -7.54 -5.78
C ILE A 222 11.77 -6.13 -6.22
N SER A 223 11.59 -5.90 -7.52
CA SER A 223 11.22 -4.58 -8.04
C SER A 223 9.81 -4.15 -7.61
N ALA A 224 8.83 -5.06 -7.60
CA ALA A 224 7.48 -4.79 -7.13
C ALA A 224 7.44 -4.48 -5.62
N GLU A 225 8.25 -5.17 -4.83
CA GLU A 225 8.38 -4.88 -3.40
C GLU A 225 9.00 -3.51 -3.17
N LEU A 226 10.11 -3.18 -3.84
CA LEU A 226 10.74 -1.85 -3.76
C LEU A 226 9.75 -0.72 -4.13
N LEU A 227 8.95 -0.91 -5.19
CA LEU A 227 7.92 0.05 -5.56
C LEU A 227 6.84 0.18 -4.48
N SER A 228 6.43 -0.94 -3.85
CA SER A 228 5.48 -0.95 -2.73
C SER A 228 6.03 -0.18 -1.53
N GLY A 229 7.30 -0.42 -1.19
CA GLY A 229 8.03 0.30 -0.15
C GLY A 229 8.11 1.79 -0.46
N GLY A 230 8.43 2.17 -1.70
CA GLY A 230 8.48 3.56 -2.15
C GLY A 230 7.14 4.28 -2.00
N VAL A 231 6.03 3.65 -2.42
CA VAL A 231 4.68 4.20 -2.25
C VAL A 231 4.34 4.41 -0.77
N MET A 232 4.74 3.46 0.09
CA MET A 232 4.52 3.56 1.53
C MET A 232 5.35 4.70 2.16
N LEU A 233 6.64 4.78 1.84
CA LEU A 233 7.54 5.84 2.30
C LEU A 233 7.05 7.22 1.85
N PHE A 234 6.63 7.36 0.60
CA PHE A 234 6.05 8.61 0.09
C PHE A 234 4.78 9.00 0.85
N GLY A 235 3.91 8.04 1.15
CA GLY A 235 2.71 8.26 1.96
C GLY A 235 3.04 8.74 3.38
N LEU A 236 4.04 8.14 4.03
CA LEU A 236 4.51 8.54 5.37
C LEU A 236 5.20 9.90 5.35
N TYR A 237 6.12 10.13 4.42
CA TYR A 237 6.79 11.42 4.23
C TYR A 237 5.77 12.54 4.06
N ARG A 238 4.76 12.34 3.21
CA ARG A 238 3.70 13.34 3.02
C ARG A 238 2.89 13.60 4.29
N ARG A 239 2.58 12.56 5.08
CA ARG A 239 1.86 12.73 6.36
C ARG A 239 2.69 13.52 7.38
N VAL A 240 3.99 13.23 7.47
CA VAL A 240 4.90 13.91 8.41
C VAL A 240 5.14 15.36 8.00
N THR A 241 5.35 15.61 6.70
CA THR A 241 5.70 16.93 6.17
C THR A 241 4.47 17.83 5.98
N LYS A 242 3.27 17.28 5.78
CA LYS A 242 2.02 18.04 5.63
C LYS A 242 1.12 17.94 6.87
N LYS A 243 1.59 18.43 8.02
CA LYS A 243 0.81 18.54 9.27
C LYS A 243 -0.36 19.54 9.22
N LYS A 244 -0.66 20.13 8.06
CA LYS A 244 -1.69 21.18 7.91
C LYS A 244 -3.05 20.75 8.45
N LEU A 245 -3.48 19.50 8.21
CA LEU A 245 -4.77 19.02 8.71
C LEU A 245 -4.81 18.94 10.26
N SER A 246 -3.78 18.37 10.89
CA SER A 246 -3.71 18.28 12.36
C SER A 246 -3.61 19.65 13.02
N THR A 247 -2.87 20.58 12.40
CA THR A 247 -2.73 21.94 12.90
C THR A 247 -4.04 22.71 12.77
N GLU A 248 -4.73 22.63 11.62
CA GLU A 248 -6.05 23.26 11.45
C GLU A 248 -7.10 22.67 12.41
N GLU A 249 -7.08 21.36 12.64
CA GLU A 249 -7.99 20.71 13.59
C GLU A 249 -7.71 21.13 15.04
N GLN A 250 -6.44 21.36 15.40
CA GLN A 250 -6.06 21.95 16.69
C GLN A 250 -6.52 23.41 16.78
N ASN A 251 -6.24 24.23 15.76
CA ASN A 251 -6.66 25.63 15.71
C ASN A 251 -8.19 25.78 15.84
N TYR A 252 -8.98 24.94 15.17
CA TYR A 252 -10.44 24.92 15.29
C TYR A 252 -10.87 24.57 16.72
N ARG A 253 -10.28 23.54 17.34
CA ARG A 253 -10.57 23.17 18.73
C ARG A 253 -10.23 24.29 19.71
N ASP A 254 -9.08 24.94 19.54
CA ASP A 254 -8.63 26.02 20.40
C ASP A 254 -9.52 27.27 20.21
N TYR A 255 -9.94 27.56 18.97
CA TYR A 255 -10.91 28.61 18.67
C TYR A 255 -12.27 28.36 19.33
N MET A 256 -12.78 27.12 19.27
CA MET A 256 -14.04 26.75 19.94
C MET A 256 -13.93 26.88 21.46
N ARG A 257 -12.80 26.49 22.07
CA ARG A 257 -12.58 26.66 23.52
C ARG A 257 -12.52 28.12 23.93
N ALA A 258 -11.81 28.96 23.19
CA ALA A 258 -11.66 30.38 23.50
C ALA A 258 -13.01 31.14 23.47
N ASN A 259 -13.92 30.74 22.58
CA ASN A 259 -15.22 31.40 22.41
C ASN A 259 -16.37 30.68 23.12
N THR A 260 -16.08 29.82 24.10
CA THR A 260 -17.11 29.08 24.85
C THR A 260 -18.11 29.96 25.59
N HIS A 261 -17.76 31.19 25.94
CA HIS A 261 -18.66 32.15 26.60
C HIS A 261 -19.76 32.63 25.66
N ILE A 262 -19.42 32.95 24.40
CA ILE A 262 -20.38 33.34 23.34
C ILE A 262 -21.42 32.24 23.09
N VAL A 263 -21.03 30.97 23.29
CA VAL A 263 -21.92 29.81 23.13
C VAL A 263 -22.84 29.59 24.35
N LYS A 264 -22.45 30.04 25.54
CA LYS A 264 -23.23 29.84 26.78
C LYS A 264 -24.25 30.94 27.05
N ASP A 265 -24.04 32.12 26.50
CA ASP A 265 -24.89 33.29 26.70
C ASP A 265 -26.10 33.33 25.74
N ASN A 266 -26.31 32.25 24.97
CA ASN A 266 -27.39 32.04 23.99
C ASN A 266 -28.13 30.75 24.31
#